data_AF-A0A252DKU7-F1
#
_entry.id   AF-A0A252DKU7-F1
#
_cell.length_a   1.000
_cell.length_b   1.000
_cell.length_c   1.000
_cell.angle_alpha   90.00
_cell.angle_beta   90.00
_cell.angle_gamma   90.00
#
_symmetry.space_group_name_H-M   'P 1'
#
loop_
_entity.id
_entity.type
_entity.pdbx_description
1 polymer ?
#
loop_
_entity_poly.entity_id
_entity_poly.type
_entity_poly.pdbx_seq_one_letter_code
_entity_poly.pdbx_strand_id
1 'polypeptide(L)' 'MAANQYSPLFRLASQLLKYFFWLLFGMAIAFILAWGLRVFYIIPILMYLLKQFFMPMGFILLCLITIAIILESWR' A
#
# COMPACT_ATOMS: atom_id res chain seq x y z
N MET A 1 -12.21 -15.62 -28.13
CA MET A 1 -11.37 -16.07 -26.99
C MET A 1 -10.56 -14.88 -26.47
N ALA A 2 -11.02 -14.18 -25.44
CA ALA A 2 -10.31 -13.02 -24.85
C ALA A 2 -10.76 -12.78 -23.38
N ALA A 3 -10.61 -13.79 -22.52
CA ALA A 3 -11.15 -13.79 -21.16
C ALA A 3 -10.09 -13.81 -20.03
N ASN A 4 -8.79 -13.61 -20.32
CA ASN A 4 -7.73 -13.87 -19.33
C ASN A 4 -6.86 -12.68 -18.89
N GLN A 5 -7.13 -11.45 -19.33
CA GLN A 5 -6.26 -10.30 -19.01
C GLN A 5 -6.71 -9.42 -17.84
N TYR A 6 -7.91 -9.63 -17.27
CA TYR A 6 -8.41 -8.85 -16.14
C TYR A 6 -7.83 -9.26 -14.77
N SER A 7 -7.26 -10.46 -14.65
CA SER A 7 -6.87 -11.02 -13.34
C SER A 7 -5.49 -10.67 -12.78
N PRO A 8 -4.39 -10.52 -13.57
CA PRO A 8 -3.06 -10.38 -12.96
C PRO A 8 -2.85 -9.01 -12.33
N LEU A 9 -3.32 -7.92 -12.96
CA LEU A 9 -3.12 -6.55 -12.47
C LEU A 9 -3.91 -6.27 -11.19
N PHE A 10 -5.18 -6.67 -11.13
CA PHE A 10 -6.00 -6.54 -9.92
C PHE A 10 -5.46 -7.42 -8.78
N ARG A 11 -4.95 -8.61 -9.11
CA ARG A 11 -4.35 -9.53 -8.14
C ARG A 11 -3.01 -9.02 -7.61
N LEU A 12 -2.19 -8.37 -8.44
CA LEU A 12 -0.98 -7.68 -8.03
C LEU A 12 -1.32 -6.49 -7.12
N ALA A 13 -2.31 -5.66 -7.46
CA ALA A 13 -2.77 -4.57 -6.61
C ALA A 13 -3.24 -5.06 -5.24
N SER A 14 -4.04 -6.14 -5.23
CA SER A 14 -4.51 -6.79 -4.00
C SER A 14 -3.38 -7.39 -3.17
N GLN A 15 -2.39 -8.03 -3.81
CA GLN A 15 -1.19 -8.52 -3.11
C GLN A 15 -0.37 -7.38 -2.51
N LEU A 16 -0.16 -6.30 -3.27
CA LEU A 16 0.59 -5.13 -2.84
C LEU A 16 -0.11 -4.46 -1.64
N LEU A 17 -1.43 -4.34 -1.68
CA LEU A 17 -2.25 -3.85 -0.57
C LEU A 17 -2.19 -4.77 0.65
N LYS A 18 -2.19 -6.09 0.45
CA LYS A 18 -2.05 -7.07 1.55
C LYS A 18 -0.68 -6.95 2.24
N TYR A 19 0.40 -6.86 1.45
CA TYR A 19 1.75 -6.63 1.99
C TYR A 19 1.85 -5.26 2.68
N PHE A 20 1.18 -4.24 2.15
CA PHE A 20 1.11 -2.93 2.77
C PHE A 20 0.45 -2.95 4.13
N PHE A 21 -0.69 -3.64 4.24
CA PHE A 21 -1.40 -3.79 5.51
C PHE A 21 -0.53 -4.51 6.53
N TRP A 22 0.23 -5.51 6.10
CA TRP A 22 1.16 -6.23 6.96
C TRP A 22 2.31 -5.34 7.45
N LEU A 23 2.86 -4.51 6.57
CA LEU A 23 3.92 -3.55 6.89
C LEU A 23 3.41 -2.44 7.83
N LEU A 24 2.20 -1.93 7.57
CA LEU A 24 1.49 -0.99 8.45
C LEU A 24 1.26 -1.57 9.84
N PHE A 25 0.86 -2.84 9.92
CA PHE A 25 0.66 -3.52 11.20
C PHE A 25 1.97 -3.64 11.98
N GLY A 26 3.06 -4.01 11.31
CA GLY A 26 4.40 -4.01 11.90
C GLY A 26 4.84 -2.62 12.39
N MET A 27 4.59 -1.58 11.59
CA MET A 27 4.87 -0.20 11.99
C MET A 27 4.01 0.25 13.18
N ALA A 28 2.73 -0.10 13.22
CA ALA A 28 1.84 0.22 14.34
C ALA A 28 2.32 -0.43 15.64
N ILE A 29 2.75 -1.69 15.59
CA ILE A 29 3.33 -2.39 16.74
C ILE A 29 4.61 -1.68 17.21
N ALA A 30 5.52 -1.37 16.28
CA ALA A 30 6.76 -0.65 16.60
C ALA A 30 6.47 0.74 17.21
N PHE A 31 5.43 1.43 16.75
CA PHE A 31 4.99 2.72 17.28
C PHE A 31 4.49 2.60 18.72
N ILE A 32 3.64 1.60 19.02
CA ILE A 32 3.12 1.36 20.36
C ILE A 32 4.24 1.00 21.33
N LEU A 33 5.20 0.17 20.90
CA LEU A 33 6.39 -0.14 21.70
C LEU A 33 7.25 1.11 21.96
N ALA A 34 7.54 1.91 20.92
CA ALA A 34 8.33 3.14 21.06
C ALA A 34 7.66 4.16 21.99
N TRP A 35 6.33 4.29 21.90
CA TRP A 35 5.53 5.12 22.80
C TRP A 35 5.60 4.63 24.25
N GLY A 36 5.50 3.31 24.47
CA GLY A 36 5.63 2.69 25.78
C GLY A 36 7.03 2.86 26.39
N LEU A 37 8.08 2.80 25.58
CA LEU A 37 9.46 3.06 26.01
C LEU A 37 9.77 4.56 26.17
N ARG A 38 8.83 5.48 25.89
CA ARG A 38 9.04 6.94 25.88
C ARG A 38 10.19 7.38 24.95
N VAL A 39 10.52 6.57 23.95
CA VAL A 39 11.55 6.92 22.96
C VAL A 39 10.90 7.75 21.85
N PHE A 40 10.57 8.99 22.18
CA PHE A 40 9.90 9.94 21.27
C PHE A 40 10.74 10.29 20.03
N TYR A 41 12.04 10.03 20.06
CA TYR A 41 12.94 10.34 18.95
C TYR A 41 12.72 9.44 17.72
N ILE A 42 12.19 8.22 17.92
CA ILE A 42 11.93 7.25 16.84
C ILE A 42 10.56 7.48 16.18
N ILE A 43 9.63 8.11 16.88
CA ILE A 43 8.29 8.44 16.39
C ILE A 43 8.32 9.24 15.07
N PRO A 44 9.08 10.35 14.93
CA PRO A 44 9.10 11.12 13.69
C PRO A 44 9.74 10.36 12.52
N ILE A 45 10.76 9.52 12.78
CA ILE A 45 11.40 8.68 11.73
C ILE A 45 10.39 7.67 11.19
N LEU A 46 9.59 7.08 12.07
CA LEU A 46 8.59 6.08 11.72
C LEU A 46 7.45 6.72 10.93
N MET A 47 7.03 7.92 11.33
CA MET A 47 6.00 8.69 10.64
C MET A 47 6.45 9.15 9.25
N TYR A 48 7.73 9.51 9.10
CA TYR A 48 8.34 9.83 7.81
C TYR A 48 8.34 8.62 6.87
N LEU A 49 8.78 7.45 7.38
CA LEU A 49 8.73 6.19 6.64
C LEU A 49 7.29 5.83 6.22
N LEU A 50 6.32 6.02 7.11
CA LEU A 50 4.92 5.79 6.81
C LEU A 50 4.44 6.66 5.65
N LYS A 51 4.70 7.98 5.69
CA LYS A 51 4.36 8.90 4.59
C LYS A 51 5.06 8.53 3.29
N GLN A 52 6.36 8.23 3.36
CA GLN A 52 7.17 7.89 2.20
C GLN A 52 6.72 6.56 1.55
N PHE A 53 6.18 5.62 2.31
CA PHE A 53 5.59 4.39 1.75
C PHE A 53 4.15 4.59 1.27
N PHE A 54 3.36 5.42 1.95
CA PHE A 54 1.96 5.69 1.56
C PHE A 54 1.86 6.37 0.19
N MET A 55 2.75 7.33 -0.10
CA MET A 55 2.76 8.09 -1.35
C MET A 55 2.91 7.21 -2.61
N PRO A 56 3.97 6.39 -2.76
CA PRO A 56 4.15 5.54 -3.93
C PRO A 56 3.09 4.45 -3.99
N MET A 57 2.66 3.90 -2.86
CA MET A 57 1.58 2.90 -2.83
C MET A 57 0.26 3.46 -3.33
N GLY A 58 -0.14 4.64 -2.85
CA GLY A 58 -1.36 5.31 -3.32
C GLY A 58 -1.28 5.64 -4.80
N PHE A 59 -0.13 6.10 -5.28
CA PHE A 59 0.08 6.40 -6.70
C PHE A 59 0.00 5.16 -7.58
N ILE A 60 0.62 4.05 -7.16
CA ILE A 60 0.54 2.76 -7.85
C ILE A 60 -0.91 2.26 -7.90
N LEU A 61 -1.65 2.37 -6.78
CA LEU A 61 -3.05 1.96 -6.72
C LEU A 61 -3.93 2.78 -7.67
N LEU A 62 -3.78 4.11 -7.66
CA LEU A 62 -4.50 5.01 -8.57
C LEU A 62 -4.17 4.71 -10.03
N CYS A 63 -2.90 4.44 -10.34
CA CYS A 63 -2.47 4.09 -11.68
C CYS A 63 -3.14 2.77 -12.15
N LEU A 64 -3.17 1.76 -11.28
CA LEU A 64 -3.84 0.49 -11.52
C LEU A 64 -5.36 0.64 -11.71
N ILE A 65 -6.02 1.48 -10.90
CA ILE A 65 -7.45 1.78 -11.03
C ILE A 65 -7.75 2.46 -12.36
N THR A 66 -6.96 3.47 -12.75
CA THR A 66 -7.10 4.16 -14.04
C THR A 66 -6.96 3.18 -15.22
N ILE A 67 -5.96 2.30 -15.18
CA ILE A 67 -5.77 1.29 -16.22
C ILE A 67 -6.97 0.34 -16.27
N ALA A 68 -7.50 -0.08 -15.12
CA ALA A 68 -8.68 -0.94 -15.05
C ALA A 68 -9.92 -0.27 -15.67
N ILE A 69 -10.19 0.99 -15.34
CA ILE A 69 -11.32 1.76 -15.87
C ILE A 69 -11.21 1.94 -17.40
N ILE A 70 -10.01 2.25 -17.90
CA ILE A 70 -9.77 2.41 -19.35
C ILE A 70 -10.00 1.07 -20.08
N LEU A 71 -9.53 -0.04 -19.51
CA LEU A 71 -9.73 -1.37 -20.08
C LEU A 71 -11.20 -1.77 -20.11
N GLU A 72 -11.92 -1.43 -19.03
CA GLU A 72 -13.34 -1.71 -18.89
C GLU A 72 -14.19 -0.87 -19.84
N SER A 73 -13.80 0.39 -20.08
CA SER A 73 -14.46 1.25 -21.06
C SER A 73 -14.17 0.89 -22.52
N TRP A 74 -13.11 0.12 -22.79
CA TRP A 74 -12.79 -0.37 -24.14
C TRP A 74 -13.50 -1.70 -24.47
N ARG A 75 -14.05 -2.39 -23.45
CA ARG A 75 -14.82 -3.62 -23.61
C ARG A 75 -16.30 -3.33 -23.83
#